data_AF-A0A6M3XHL0-F1
#
_entry.id   AF-A0A6M3XHL0-F1
#
_cell.length_a   1.000
_cell.length_b   1.000
_cell.length_c   1.000
_cell.angle_alpha   90.00
_cell.angle_beta   90.00
_cell.angle_gamma   90.00
#
_symmetry.space_group_name_H-M   'P 1'
#
loop_
_entity.id
_entity.type
_entity.pdbx_description
1 polymer ?
#
loop_
_entity_poly.entity_id
_entity_poly.type
_entity_poly.pdbx_seq_one_letter_code
_entity_poly.pdbx_strand_id
1 'polypeptide(L)'
;MKINLNNVESVQKALDKAQKGTHARLLSVTNLRNSAERAERRLAKAGIAPGQWQGAKVRINPHRTPNTYGHAAYTTAAILERGGKNWFLVQVVRTRCESVSYGADAEDVISYPYRAMLIQAWAKRYGLTLTNIPGEDDILYLESQIKALEAHLETIIAGESL
;
A
#
# COMPACT_ATOMS: atom_id res chain seq x y z
N MET A 1 13.84 -8.88 -9.07
CA MET A 1 14.66 -7.65 -9.01
C MET A 1 14.60 -7.12 -7.58
N LYS A 2 15.66 -6.54 -7.03
CA LYS A 2 15.63 -5.86 -5.72
C LYS A 2 16.69 -4.78 -5.71
N ILE A 3 16.27 -3.52 -5.83
CA ILE A 3 17.17 -2.36 -5.96
C ILE A 3 16.91 -1.41 -4.80
N ASN A 4 17.94 -1.01 -4.06
CA ASN A 4 17.80 -0.02 -2.99
C ASN A 4 17.38 1.34 -3.60
N LEU A 5 16.34 1.97 -3.05
CA LEU A 5 15.84 3.27 -3.51
C LEU A 5 16.85 4.41 -3.44
N ASN A 6 17.91 4.25 -2.64
CA ASN A 6 19.02 5.20 -2.57
C ASN A 6 19.96 5.08 -3.78
N ASN A 7 19.96 3.96 -4.50
CA ASN A 7 20.71 3.79 -5.75
C ASN A 7 19.89 4.36 -6.92
N VAL A 8 19.88 5.69 -7.03
CA VAL A 8 19.08 6.44 -8.01
C VAL A 8 19.34 5.97 -9.44
N GLU A 9 20.59 5.72 -9.80
CA GLU A 9 20.97 5.31 -11.15
C GLU A 9 20.35 3.94 -11.53
N SER A 10 20.43 2.96 -10.63
CA SER A 10 19.88 1.63 -10.89
C SER A 10 18.35 1.65 -10.91
N VAL A 11 17.72 2.46 -10.05
CA VAL A 11 16.27 2.66 -10.06
C VAL A 11 15.82 3.31 -11.37
N GLN A 12 16.51 4.38 -11.80
CA GLN A 12 16.19 5.07 -13.05
C GLN A 12 16.34 4.14 -14.25
N LYS A 13 17.42 3.34 -14.32
CA LYS A 13 17.61 2.32 -15.36
C LYS A 13 16.46 1.30 -15.40
N ALA A 14 15.96 0.87 -14.24
CA ALA A 14 14.82 -0.05 -14.17
C ALA A 14 13.52 0.60 -14.66
N LEU A 15 13.28 1.86 -14.30
CA LEU A 15 12.14 2.65 -14.78
C LEU A 15 12.24 2.85 -16.30
N ASP A 16 13.38 3.31 -16.82
CA ASP A 16 13.58 3.56 -18.25
C ASP A 16 13.36 2.30 -19.07
N LYS A 17 13.85 1.15 -18.58
CA LYS A 17 13.61 -0.15 -19.23
C LYS A 17 12.13 -0.49 -19.30
N ALA A 18 11.38 -0.31 -18.21
CA ALA A 18 9.95 -0.60 -18.18
C ALA A 18 9.13 0.40 -19.01
N GLN A 19 9.64 1.61 -19.18
CA GLN A 19 8.94 2.73 -19.83
C GLN A 19 9.37 2.96 -21.28
N LYS A 20 10.26 2.12 -21.80
CA LYS A 20 10.80 2.25 -23.15
C LYS A 20 9.66 2.36 -24.18
N GLY A 21 9.71 3.39 -25.01
CA GLY A 21 8.69 3.66 -26.04
C GLY A 21 7.37 4.22 -25.51
N THR A 22 7.33 4.64 -24.24
CA THR A 22 6.13 5.22 -23.62
C THR A 22 6.34 6.72 -23.38
N HIS A 23 5.32 7.53 -23.68
CA HIS A 23 5.40 9.00 -23.53
C HIS A 23 4.46 9.57 -22.45
N ALA A 24 3.62 8.73 -21.84
CA ALA A 24 2.64 9.16 -20.86
C ALA A 24 2.49 8.12 -19.74
N ARG A 25 1.97 8.58 -18.59
CA ARG A 25 1.70 7.72 -17.42
C ARG A 25 2.96 7.03 -16.91
N LEU A 26 3.98 7.85 -16.71
CA LEU A 26 5.33 7.46 -16.31
C LEU A 26 5.50 7.61 -14.79
N LEU A 27 6.33 6.75 -14.21
CA LEU A 27 6.86 6.84 -12.87
C LEU A 27 8.26 7.47 -12.90
N SER A 28 8.50 8.35 -11.94
CA SER A 28 9.82 8.91 -11.61
C SER A 28 10.34 8.33 -10.30
N VAL A 29 11.65 8.45 -10.07
CA VAL A 29 12.28 8.12 -8.78
C VAL A 29 11.64 8.92 -7.64
N THR A 30 11.29 10.18 -7.87
CA THR A 30 10.61 11.04 -6.90
C THR A 30 9.24 10.48 -6.50
N ASN A 31 8.47 9.95 -7.46
CA ASN A 31 7.19 9.30 -7.12
C ASN A 31 7.39 8.09 -6.20
N LEU A 32 8.43 7.27 -6.45
CA LEU A 32 8.73 6.13 -5.60
C LEU A 32 9.12 6.55 -4.17
N ARG A 33 9.95 7.59 -4.03
CA ARG A 33 10.36 8.12 -2.72
C ARG A 33 9.17 8.68 -1.94
N ASN A 34 8.34 9.51 -2.58
CA ASN A 34 7.16 10.08 -1.94
C ASN A 34 6.19 8.99 -1.48
N SER A 35 6.07 7.90 -2.25
CA SER A 35 5.21 6.76 -1.90
C SER A 35 5.76 5.98 -0.70
N ALA A 36 7.07 5.78 -0.64
CA ALA A 36 7.74 5.18 0.52
C ALA A 36 7.52 6.02 1.79
N GLU A 37 7.67 7.33 1.73
CA GLU A 37 7.42 8.24 2.87
C GLU A 37 5.94 8.26 3.29
N ARG A 38 5.01 8.24 2.33
CA ARG A 38 3.58 8.09 2.63
C ARG A 38 3.29 6.77 3.34
N ALA A 39 3.94 5.70 2.93
CA ALA A 39 3.77 4.40 3.56
C ALA A 39 4.32 4.37 4.99
N GLU A 40 5.49 4.97 5.24
CA GLU A 40 6.03 5.10 6.60
C GLU A 40 5.13 5.94 7.50
N ARG A 41 4.56 7.05 6.99
CA ARG A 41 3.56 7.83 7.73
C ARG A 41 2.30 7.03 8.06
N ARG A 42 1.81 6.21 7.13
CA ARG A 42 0.65 5.32 7.35
C ARG A 42 0.95 4.23 8.38
N LEU A 43 2.14 3.64 8.33
CA LEU A 43 2.62 2.66 9.32
C LEU A 43 2.75 3.29 10.72
N ALA A 44 3.34 4.48 10.81
CA ALA A 44 3.48 5.22 12.05
C ALA A 44 2.11 5.63 12.64
N LYS A 45 1.21 6.16 11.81
CA LYS A 45 -0.16 6.53 12.23
C LYS A 45 -0.94 5.32 12.75
N ALA A 46 -0.66 4.13 12.23
CA ALA A 46 -1.24 2.89 12.70
C ALA A 46 -0.64 2.35 14.02
N GLY A 47 0.35 3.04 14.61
CA GLY A 47 0.98 2.61 15.85
C GLY A 47 1.91 1.41 15.70
N ILE A 48 2.31 1.06 14.47
CA ILE A 48 3.23 -0.05 14.21
C ILE A 48 4.66 0.41 14.49
N ALA A 49 5.41 -0.32 15.31
CA ALA A 49 6.79 0.03 15.62
C ALA A 49 7.71 -0.13 14.39
N PRO A 50 8.69 0.77 14.17
CA PRO A 50 9.60 0.71 13.01
C PRO A 50 10.30 -0.63 12.79
N GLY A 51 10.66 -1.34 13.85
CA GLY A 51 11.28 -2.66 13.78
C GLY A 51 10.37 -3.73 13.17
N GLN A 52 9.05 -3.52 13.18
CA GLN A 52 8.10 -4.44 12.58
C GLN A 52 7.89 -4.14 11.09
N TRP A 53 8.21 -2.94 10.58
CA TRP A 53 7.91 -2.52 9.20
C TRP A 53 8.55 -3.38 8.10
N GLN A 54 9.52 -4.21 8.44
CA GLN A 54 10.20 -5.10 7.48
C GLN A 54 9.21 -6.04 6.80
N GLY A 55 9.31 -6.12 5.47
CA GLY A 55 8.43 -6.90 4.62
C GLY A 55 7.20 -6.12 4.14
N ALA A 56 6.89 -4.95 4.70
CA ALA A 56 5.80 -4.11 4.21
C ALA A 56 5.99 -3.81 2.72
N LYS A 57 4.94 -3.99 1.93
CA LYS A 57 4.97 -3.76 0.47
C LYS A 57 4.03 -2.63 0.11
N VAL A 58 4.45 -1.80 -0.83
CA VAL A 58 3.66 -0.68 -1.37
C VAL A 58 3.57 -0.85 -2.86
N ARG A 59 2.36 -1.03 -3.37
CA ARG A 59 2.07 -1.02 -4.80
C ARG A 59 1.72 0.40 -5.20
N ILE A 60 2.53 0.94 -6.10
CA ILE A 60 2.38 2.28 -6.66
C ILE A 60 1.78 2.11 -8.04
N ASN A 61 0.61 2.72 -8.23
CA ASN A 61 -0.02 2.84 -9.53
C ASN A 61 -0.43 4.30 -9.66
N PRO A 62 0.25 5.14 -10.47
CA PRO A 62 0.02 6.58 -10.49
C PRO A 62 -1.23 6.98 -11.27
N HIS A 63 -1.84 6.06 -12.04
CA HIS A 63 -2.96 6.40 -12.92
C HIS A 63 -4.06 5.35 -12.91
N ARG A 64 -5.28 5.86 -12.76
CA ARG A 64 -6.53 5.13 -12.98
C ARG A 64 -7.30 5.83 -14.09
N THR A 65 -8.17 5.11 -14.78
CA THR A 65 -9.05 5.70 -15.79
C THR A 65 -10.49 5.72 -15.30
N PRO A 66 -11.29 6.74 -15.67
CA PRO A 66 -12.73 6.70 -15.44
C PRO A 66 -13.34 5.47 -16.11
N ASN A 67 -14.40 4.91 -15.53
CA ASN A 67 -15.16 3.83 -16.16
C ASN A 67 -15.74 4.22 -17.53
N THR A 68 -15.96 5.52 -17.79
CA THR A 68 -16.41 6.04 -19.08
C THR A 68 -15.32 6.03 -20.16
N TYR A 69 -14.07 5.77 -19.79
CA TYR A 69 -12.97 5.68 -20.75
C TYR A 69 -13.02 4.36 -21.51
N GLY A 70 -13.58 4.38 -22.71
CA GLY A 70 -13.82 3.19 -23.55
C GLY A 70 -12.58 2.54 -24.18
N HIS A 71 -11.37 2.97 -23.81
CA HIS A 71 -10.12 2.46 -24.37
C HIS A 71 -9.23 1.82 -23.31
N ALA A 72 -8.33 0.92 -23.73
CA ALA A 72 -7.32 0.36 -22.84
C ALA A 72 -6.19 1.37 -22.60
N ALA A 73 -6.16 1.98 -21.42
CA ALA A 73 -5.00 2.76 -20.98
C ALA A 73 -4.00 1.86 -20.26
N TYR A 74 -2.71 2.16 -20.43
CA TYR A 74 -1.62 1.50 -19.72
C TYR A 74 -0.83 2.52 -18.90
N THR A 75 -0.34 2.07 -17.76
CA THR A 75 0.44 2.83 -16.79
C THR A 75 1.66 2.04 -16.35
N THR A 76 2.67 2.74 -15.84
CA THR A 76 3.83 2.11 -15.20
C THR A 76 3.50 1.97 -13.74
N ALA A 77 3.46 0.73 -13.25
CA ALA A 77 3.29 0.41 -11.85
C ALA A 77 4.59 -0.10 -11.24
N ALA A 78 4.78 0.14 -9.96
CA ALA A 78 5.93 -0.32 -9.21
C ALA A 78 5.51 -0.95 -7.89
N ILE A 79 6.31 -1.88 -7.39
CA ILE A 79 6.18 -2.40 -6.03
C ILE A 79 7.46 -2.08 -5.28
N LEU A 80 7.30 -1.43 -4.13
CA LEU A 80 8.34 -1.24 -3.15
C LEU A 80 8.17 -2.23 -2.01
N GLU A 81 9.29 -2.67 -1.44
CA GLU A 81 9.32 -3.51 -0.25
C GLU A 81 10.24 -2.87 0.79
N ARG A 82 9.77 -2.83 2.03
CA ARG A 82 10.53 -2.32 3.16
C ARG A 82 11.50 -3.40 3.64
N GLY A 83 12.81 -3.15 3.56
CA GLY A 83 13.78 -3.95 4.31
C GLY A 83 13.86 -3.49 5.77
N GLY A 84 14.93 -3.85 6.48
CA GLY A 84 15.12 -3.42 7.87
C GLY A 84 15.24 -1.90 8.04
N LYS A 85 16.00 -1.22 7.16
CA LYS A 85 16.21 0.25 7.22
C LYS A 85 15.81 1.04 5.98
N ASN A 86 15.87 0.41 4.81
CA ASN A 86 15.65 1.08 3.53
C ASN A 86 14.47 0.47 2.78
N TRP A 87 13.92 1.23 1.85
CA TRP A 87 12.99 0.72 0.85
C TRP A 87 13.71 0.21 -0.38
N PHE A 88 13.15 -0.84 -0.99
CA PHE A 88 13.68 -1.49 -2.16
C PHE A 88 12.63 -1.55 -3.26
N LEU A 89 13.00 -1.16 -4.46
CA LEU A 89 12.23 -1.42 -5.66
C LEU A 89 12.34 -2.90 -6.03
N VAL A 90 11.25 -3.64 -5.91
CA VAL A 90 11.22 -5.09 -6.18
C VAL A 90 10.60 -5.41 -7.54
N GLN A 91 9.75 -4.53 -8.05
CA GLN A 91 9.08 -4.73 -9.33
C GLN A 91 8.76 -3.39 -10.00
N VAL A 92 8.91 -3.35 -11.32
CA VAL A 92 8.36 -2.30 -12.20
C VAL A 92 7.77 -3.00 -13.41
N VAL A 93 6.52 -2.67 -13.75
CA VAL A 93 5.81 -3.26 -14.89
C VAL A 93 4.96 -2.23 -15.61
N ARG A 94 4.74 -2.45 -16.90
CA ARG A 94 3.64 -1.83 -17.63
C ARG A 94 2.40 -2.67 -17.43
N THR A 95 1.35 -2.07 -16.91
CA THR A 95 0.08 -2.74 -16.64
C THR A 95 -1.06 -1.88 -17.16
N ARG A 96 -2.22 -2.49 -17.38
CA ARG A 96 -3.45 -1.77 -17.67
C ARG A 96 -3.80 -0.87 -16.48
N CYS A 97 -4.26 0.35 -16.77
CA CYS A 97 -4.83 1.21 -15.75
C CYS A 97 -6.07 0.54 -15.16
N GLU A 98 -6.23 0.65 -13.84
CA GLU A 98 -7.47 0.25 -13.19
C GLU A 98 -8.57 1.25 -13.58
N SER A 99 -9.75 0.74 -13.88
CA SER A 99 -10.93 1.56 -14.13
C SER A 99 -11.63 1.83 -12.81
N VAL A 100 -11.93 3.09 -12.53
CA VAL A 100 -12.62 3.53 -11.31
C VAL A 100 -13.77 4.46 -11.63
N SER A 101 -14.79 4.43 -10.78
CA SER A 101 -15.87 5.41 -10.79
C SER A 101 -15.30 6.79 -10.44
N TYR A 102 -15.64 7.81 -11.24
CA TYR A 102 -15.31 9.23 -10.99
C TYR A 102 -13.82 9.58 -10.83
N GLY A 103 -12.90 8.87 -11.52
CA GLY A 103 -11.51 9.31 -11.62
C GLY A 103 -10.74 9.33 -10.29
N ALA A 104 -11.13 8.47 -9.34
CA ALA A 104 -10.51 8.37 -8.03
C ALA A 104 -8.97 8.34 -8.10
N ASP A 105 -8.34 9.08 -7.17
CA ASP A 105 -6.90 9.17 -7.08
C ASP A 105 -6.25 7.80 -6.96
N ALA A 106 -5.12 7.67 -7.63
CA ALA A 106 -4.40 6.42 -7.69
C ALA A 106 -3.63 6.23 -6.37
N GLU A 107 -4.29 5.62 -5.39
CA GLU A 107 -3.67 5.37 -4.09
C GLU A 107 -2.56 4.31 -4.16
N ASP A 108 -1.49 4.57 -3.41
CA ASP A 108 -0.49 3.57 -3.05
C ASP A 108 -1.15 2.51 -2.15
N VAL A 109 -1.28 1.27 -2.65
CA VAL A 109 -1.84 0.17 -1.87
C VAL A 109 -0.73 -0.46 -1.05
N ILE A 110 -0.80 -0.35 0.27
CA ILE A 110 0.12 -1.06 1.16
C ILE A 110 -0.41 -2.49 1.36
N SER A 111 0.31 -3.51 0.89
CA SER A 111 -0.18 -4.90 0.80
C SER A 111 0.05 -5.75 2.06
N TYR A 112 -0.68 -6.87 2.11
CA TYR A 112 -0.62 -8.09 2.92
C TYR A 112 0.15 -8.06 4.26
N PRO A 113 1.50 -8.04 4.35
CA PRO A 113 2.17 -7.94 5.64
C PRO A 113 1.73 -6.71 6.44
N TYR A 114 1.43 -5.59 5.78
CA TYR A 114 0.88 -4.41 6.45
C TYR A 114 -0.47 -4.66 7.12
N ARG A 115 -1.38 -5.35 6.45
CA ARG A 115 -2.73 -5.61 7.00
C ARG A 115 -2.65 -6.58 8.17
N ALA A 116 -1.83 -7.63 8.07
CA ALA A 116 -1.57 -8.51 9.20
C ALA A 116 -0.96 -7.74 10.38
N MET A 117 -0.05 -6.81 10.11
CA MET A 117 0.55 -5.95 11.13
C MET A 117 -0.44 -4.97 11.75
N LEU A 118 -1.39 -4.43 10.98
CA LEU A 118 -2.49 -3.62 11.51
C LEU A 118 -3.34 -4.43 12.47
N ILE A 119 -3.71 -5.65 12.09
CA ILE A 119 -4.51 -6.54 12.94
C ILE A 119 -3.71 -6.91 14.20
N GLN A 120 -2.40 -7.16 14.10
CA GLN A 120 -1.54 -7.36 15.28
C GLN A 120 -1.44 -6.12 16.18
N ALA A 121 -1.29 -4.92 15.60
CA ALA A 121 -1.23 -3.67 16.36
C ALA A 121 -2.57 -3.37 17.05
N TRP A 122 -3.68 -3.57 16.34
CA TRP A 122 -5.03 -3.49 16.88
C TRP A 122 -5.22 -4.49 18.01
N ALA A 123 -4.91 -5.77 17.80
CA ALA A 123 -5.03 -6.81 18.82
C ALA A 123 -4.24 -6.43 20.08
N LYS A 124 -2.98 -6.01 19.91
CA LYS A 124 -2.14 -5.55 21.02
C LYS A 124 -2.73 -4.37 21.78
N ARG A 125 -3.34 -3.39 21.09
CA ARG A 125 -4.01 -2.23 21.72
C ARG A 125 -5.14 -2.67 22.65
N TYR A 126 -5.84 -3.74 22.32
CA TYR A 126 -6.94 -4.30 23.12
C TYR A 126 -6.51 -5.48 24.01
N GLY A 127 -5.20 -5.68 24.21
CA GLY A 127 -4.68 -6.76 25.07
C GLY A 127 -4.79 -8.16 24.49
N LEU A 128 -5.15 -8.29 23.20
CA LEU A 128 -5.24 -9.55 22.48
C LEU A 128 -3.88 -9.92 21.88
N THR A 129 -3.52 -11.21 21.94
CA THR A 129 -2.31 -11.75 21.32
C THR A 129 -2.69 -12.65 20.15
N LEU A 130 -2.27 -12.26 18.95
CA LEU A 130 -2.38 -13.11 17.77
C LEU A 130 -1.13 -14.00 17.69
N THR A 131 -1.32 -15.30 17.91
CA THR A 131 -0.25 -16.30 17.89
C THR A 131 0.23 -16.65 16.47
N ASN A 132 -0.57 -16.35 15.43
CA ASN A 132 -0.22 -16.55 14.02
C ASN A 132 -0.49 -15.31 13.17
N ILE A 133 0.33 -15.12 12.14
CA ILE A 133 0.08 -14.14 11.08
C ILE A 133 -1.06 -14.70 10.20
N PRO A 134 -2.23 -14.04 10.12
CA PRO A 134 -3.37 -14.57 9.37
C PRO A 134 -3.09 -14.63 7.86
N GLY A 135 -3.68 -15.61 7.18
CA GLY A 135 -3.72 -15.75 5.71
C GLY A 135 -4.38 -14.56 5.01
N GLU A 136 -4.26 -14.42 3.68
CA GLU A 136 -4.88 -13.31 2.92
C GLU A 136 -6.39 -13.26 3.05
N ASP A 137 -7.03 -14.43 3.03
CA ASP A 137 -8.46 -14.57 3.26
C ASP A 137 -8.84 -14.28 4.73
N ASP A 138 -8.00 -14.70 5.69
CA ASP A 138 -8.22 -14.45 7.11
C ASP A 138 -8.12 -12.95 7.46
N ILE A 139 -7.22 -12.23 6.80
CA ILE A 139 -7.07 -10.77 6.99
C ILE A 139 -8.31 -10.03 6.54
N LEU A 140 -8.85 -10.36 5.36
CA LEU A 140 -10.08 -9.72 4.83
C LEU A 140 -11.26 -9.97 5.77
N TYR A 141 -11.37 -11.19 6.29
CA TYR A 141 -12.35 -11.53 7.29
C TYR A 141 -12.15 -10.72 8.59
N LEU A 142 -10.95 -10.70 9.15
CA LEU A 142 -10.65 -9.97 10.39
C LEU A 142 -10.86 -8.45 10.24
N GLU A 143 -10.50 -7.84 9.11
CA GLU A 143 -10.78 -6.43 8.83
C GLU A 143 -12.29 -6.14 8.82
N SER A 144 -13.10 -7.05 8.27
CA SER A 144 -14.56 -6.89 8.28
C SER A 144 -15.13 -6.94 9.70
N GLN A 145 -14.62 -7.85 10.54
CA GLN A 145 -15.05 -8.01 11.93
C GLN A 145 -14.61 -6.83 12.80
N ILE A 146 -13.38 -6.34 12.61
CA ILE A 146 -12.86 -5.16 13.32
C ILE A 146 -13.73 -3.93 12.99
N LYS A 147 -14.03 -3.68 11.71
CA LYS A 147 -14.91 -2.56 11.33
C LYS A 147 -16.30 -2.66 11.93
N ALA A 148 -16.88 -3.86 11.98
CA ALA A 148 -18.18 -4.08 12.59
C ALA A 148 -18.15 -3.80 14.11
N LEU A 149 -17.09 -4.22 14.79
CA LEU A 149 -16.86 -3.96 16.21
C LEU A 149 -16.65 -2.47 16.52
N GLU A 150 -15.84 -1.78 15.71
CA GLU A 150 -15.59 -0.34 15.87
C GLU A 150 -16.89 0.46 15.67
N ALA A 151 -17.67 0.15 14.63
CA ALA A 151 -18.97 0.79 14.40
C ALA A 151 -19.96 0.53 15.55
N HIS A 152 -19.94 -0.67 16.14
CA HIS A 152 -20.78 -1.01 17.27
C HIS A 152 -20.37 -0.26 18.56
N LEU A 153 -19.07 -0.15 18.82
CA LEU A 153 -18.53 0.63 19.94
C LEU A 153 -18.86 2.13 19.81
N GLU A 154 -18.77 2.69 18.60
CA GLU A 154 -19.17 4.08 18.33
C GLU A 154 -20.67 4.30 18.59
N THR A 155 -21.53 3.33 18.29
CA THR A 155 -22.97 3.43 18.58
C THR A 155 -23.27 3.33 20.07
N ILE A 156 -22.54 2.50 20.83
CA ILE A 156 -22.67 2.42 22.29
C ILE A 156 -22.24 3.74 22.94
N ILE A 157 -21.08 4.29 22.55
CA ILE A 157 -20.57 5.56 23.09
C ILE A 157 -21.50 6.73 22.73
N ALA A 158 -22.08 6.75 21.52
CA ALA A 158 -23.05 7.77 21.12
C ALA A 158 -24.41 7.61 21.82
N GLY A 159 -24.77 6.38 22.23
CA GLY A 159 -26.01 6.07 22.94
C GLY A 159 -25.97 6.34 24.45
N GLU A 160 -24.80 6.48 25.06
CA GLU A 160 -24.61 6.85 26.47
C GLU A 160 -24.59 8.37 26.71
N SER A 161 -24.87 9.17 25.68
CA SER A 161 -25.02 10.64 25.77
C SER A 161 -26.51 11.06 25.79
N LEU A 162 -27.26 10.61 26.80
CA LEU A 162 -28.60 11.13 27.16
C LEU A 162 -28.71 11.33 28.67
#